data_AF-Q4A6P7-F1
#
_entry.id   AF-Q4A6P7-F1
#
_cell.length_a   1.000
_cell.length_b   1.000
_cell.length_c   1.000
_cell.angle_alpha   90.00
_cell.angle_beta   90.00
_cell.angle_gamma   90.00
#
_symmetry.space_group_name_H-M   'P 1'
#
loop_
_entity.id
_entity.type
_entity.pdbx_description
1 polymer ?
#
loop_
_entity_poly.entity_id
_entity_poly.type
_entity_poly.pdbx_seq_one_letter_code
_entity_poly.pdbx_strand_id
1 'polypeptide(L)'
;MKIQYNQKNESDIVINFVFYDSKKIKDFIIKKNGYLTEDLENKIAYLYIDEKHANIDGLTKVIDSFASSIKRNYQINTESLTSHFDIYDALRILIMRLDFHSSVLFKKSIDDLKEVKKFKPQISLIINTFDEKHVDNYVKKIKIISNSVKSARFLQSMPENFLNSEQLAHYVAKDLKQIPEIQVTVFTKSNIEHLGMNLLLSVNKGSTHEPRVVILEYNGDPESKQKTVFVGKGITFDTGGVNTKGYHTEGMKYDMSGSVVAAFALKALAKLKAKVNAAAIMCITDNRSAGDASLPENVYQSMSKKWVEVVDTDAEGRLVLADGIFYSASVLKATTIVDIATLTGSLKFALGETYSGVWSTSDEKWEKLKEASLTTFEKIWRMPLHEDYHKENKNSKVADLKNYSSKVPCDHNQAAMFLKEFTKGVDFIHCDIAYTAAKDQVAQGVLIPTLVEFALNLKS
;
A
#
# COMPACT_ATOMS: atom_id res chain seq x y z
N MET A 1 14.84 10.92 -10.47
CA MET A 1 14.88 10.76 -11.93
C MET A 1 14.56 12.07 -12.64
N LYS A 2 15.40 12.49 -13.60
CA LYS A 2 15.18 13.69 -14.44
C LYS A 2 14.37 13.32 -15.69
N ILE A 3 13.63 14.27 -16.25
CA ILE A 3 12.92 14.10 -17.52
C ILE A 3 13.53 15.09 -18.51
N GLN A 4 13.79 14.63 -19.72
CA GLN A 4 14.28 15.46 -20.82
C GLN A 4 13.31 15.30 -21.99
N TYR A 5 12.77 16.42 -22.46
CA TYR A 5 11.88 16.45 -23.61
C TYR A 5 12.69 16.75 -24.86
N ASN A 6 12.56 15.91 -25.88
CA ASN A 6 13.11 16.12 -27.22
C ASN A 6 14.64 16.41 -27.28
N GLN A 7 15.40 16.09 -26.23
CA GLN A 7 16.84 16.37 -26.11
C GLN A 7 17.56 15.26 -25.34
N LYS A 8 18.78 14.94 -25.76
CA LYS A 8 19.70 14.02 -25.08
C LYS A 8 20.82 14.80 -24.40
N ASN A 9 21.29 14.33 -23.26
CA ASN A 9 22.56 14.72 -22.69
C ASN A 9 23.70 13.98 -23.41
N GLU A 10 24.65 14.68 -24.03
CA GLU A 10 25.74 14.01 -24.77
C GLU A 10 26.75 13.28 -23.87
N SER A 11 26.71 13.50 -22.56
CA SER A 11 27.61 12.85 -21.60
C SER A 11 27.17 11.44 -21.19
N ASP A 12 25.87 11.13 -21.26
CA ASP A 12 25.29 9.93 -20.64
C ASP A 12 24.89 8.89 -21.70
N ILE A 13 25.02 7.60 -21.36
CA ILE A 13 24.71 6.49 -22.27
C ILE A 13 23.20 6.40 -22.49
N VAL A 14 22.78 6.32 -23.76
CA VAL A 14 21.36 6.20 -24.15
C VAL A 14 20.97 4.73 -24.28
N ILE A 15 20.03 4.28 -23.46
CA ILE A 15 19.43 2.95 -23.51
C ILE A 15 18.28 2.94 -24.51
N ASN A 16 18.33 1.99 -25.44
CA ASN A 16 17.21 1.62 -26.31
C ASN A 16 16.75 0.20 -25.98
N PHE A 17 15.45 0.00 -25.87
CA PHE A 17 14.87 -1.33 -25.79
C PHE A 17 14.89 -1.97 -27.18
N VAL A 18 15.27 -3.25 -27.23
CA VAL A 18 15.33 -4.03 -28.48
C VAL A 18 14.51 -5.29 -28.29
N PHE A 19 13.54 -5.49 -29.17
CA PHE A 19 12.62 -6.62 -29.11
C PHE A 19 13.07 -7.76 -30.03
N TYR A 20 12.60 -8.96 -29.73
CA TYR A 20 12.87 -10.19 -30.48
C TYR A 20 12.62 -10.10 -32.00
N ASP A 21 11.65 -9.28 -32.43
CA ASP A 21 11.20 -9.11 -33.81
C ASP A 21 11.81 -7.88 -34.52
N SER A 22 12.73 -7.18 -33.86
CA SER A 22 13.34 -5.97 -34.40
C SER A 22 14.09 -6.28 -35.71
N LYS A 23 13.69 -5.64 -36.81
CA LYS A 23 14.17 -5.94 -38.19
C LYS A 23 15.70 -5.83 -38.40
N LYS A 24 16.42 -5.15 -37.50
CA LYS A 24 17.89 -4.94 -37.57
C LYS A 24 18.51 -4.98 -36.17
N ILE A 25 18.48 -6.14 -35.50
CA ILE A 25 19.27 -6.35 -34.28
C ILE A 25 20.73 -6.49 -34.69
N LYS A 26 21.60 -5.61 -34.18
CA LYS A 26 23.05 -5.69 -34.42
C LYS A 26 23.61 -6.99 -33.83
N ASP A 27 24.55 -7.63 -34.53
CA ASP A 27 25.05 -8.97 -34.17
C ASP A 27 25.71 -9.05 -32.78
N PHE A 28 26.26 -7.93 -32.29
CA PHE A 28 26.87 -7.86 -30.97
C PHE A 28 25.86 -7.75 -29.81
N ILE A 29 24.57 -7.52 -30.09
CA ILE A 29 23.53 -7.42 -29.05
C ILE A 29 23.26 -8.81 -28.49
N ILE A 30 23.45 -8.96 -27.18
CA ILE A 30 23.19 -10.22 -26.49
C ILE A 30 21.68 -10.44 -26.37
N LYS A 31 21.18 -11.48 -27.03
CA LYS A 31 19.75 -11.86 -27.08
C LYS A 31 19.33 -12.66 -25.83
N LYS A 32 19.60 -12.13 -24.65
CA LYS A 32 19.17 -12.68 -23.36
C LYS A 32 18.22 -11.67 -22.71
N ASN A 33 17.04 -12.12 -22.28
CA ASN A 33 16.03 -11.24 -21.71
C ASN A 33 16.59 -10.40 -20.54
N GLY A 34 16.33 -9.09 -20.58
CA GLY A 34 16.80 -8.11 -19.59
C GLY A 34 18.30 -7.87 -19.61
N TYR A 35 19.04 -8.41 -20.58
CA TYR A 35 20.48 -8.19 -20.68
C TYR A 35 20.78 -6.82 -21.30
N LEU A 36 21.62 -6.04 -20.63
CA LEU A 36 22.10 -4.74 -21.09
C LEU A 36 23.41 -4.91 -21.87
N THR A 37 23.39 -4.64 -23.18
CA THR A 37 24.59 -4.61 -24.01
C THR A 37 25.05 -3.17 -24.19
N GLU A 38 26.24 -2.82 -23.67
CA GLU A 38 26.80 -1.46 -23.76
C GLU A 38 27.74 -1.31 -24.98
N ASP A 39 27.48 -0.31 -25.81
CA ASP A 39 28.37 0.21 -26.85
C ASP A 39 28.94 1.55 -26.36
N LEU A 40 30.06 1.46 -25.63
CA LEU A 40 30.66 2.60 -24.95
C LEU A 40 31.25 3.64 -25.90
N GLU A 41 31.70 3.20 -27.09
CA GLU A 41 32.25 4.08 -28.13
C GLU A 41 31.17 5.05 -28.63
N ASN A 42 29.98 4.52 -28.93
CA ASN A 42 28.86 5.32 -29.42
C ASN A 42 27.98 5.90 -28.30
N LYS A 43 28.28 5.59 -27.03
CA LYS A 43 27.47 5.95 -25.86
C LYS A 43 26.02 5.49 -25.97
N ILE A 44 25.81 4.28 -26.48
CA ILE A 44 24.49 3.65 -26.61
C ILE A 44 24.49 2.33 -25.84
N ALA A 45 23.36 1.95 -25.26
CA ALA A 45 23.16 0.61 -24.73
C ALA A 45 21.83 0.03 -25.23
N TYR A 46 21.75 -1.28 -25.27
CA TYR A 46 20.57 -2.01 -25.74
C TYR A 46 20.09 -2.94 -24.63
N LEU A 47 18.82 -2.81 -24.25
CA LEU A 47 18.17 -3.71 -23.29
C LEU A 47 17.24 -4.65 -24.05
N TYR A 48 17.61 -5.93 -24.13
CA TYR A 48 16.88 -6.90 -24.95
C TYR A 48 15.64 -7.47 -24.23
N ILE A 49 14.52 -7.54 -24.95
CA ILE A 49 13.25 -8.14 -24.49
C ILE A 49 12.87 -9.27 -25.46
N ASP A 50 12.68 -10.48 -24.91
CA ASP A 50 12.20 -11.62 -25.69
C ASP A 50 10.67 -11.61 -25.87
N GLU A 51 10.16 -12.45 -26.77
CA GLU A 51 8.73 -12.57 -27.07
C GLU A 51 7.87 -12.87 -25.83
N LYS A 52 8.36 -13.73 -24.91
CA LYS A 52 7.62 -14.13 -23.70
C LYS A 52 7.49 -13.00 -22.69
N HIS A 53 8.38 -12.01 -22.76
CA HIS A 53 8.41 -10.85 -21.86
C HIS A 53 7.95 -9.56 -22.53
N ALA A 54 7.49 -9.60 -23.79
CA ALA A 54 6.86 -8.49 -24.49
C ALA A 54 5.41 -8.24 -24.02
N ASN A 55 5.20 -8.20 -22.71
CA ASN A 55 3.95 -7.87 -22.03
C ASN A 55 4.27 -7.09 -20.74
N ILE A 56 3.24 -6.52 -20.10
CA ILE A 56 3.41 -5.63 -18.93
C ILE A 56 4.18 -6.28 -17.78
N ASP A 57 3.85 -7.53 -17.44
CA ASP A 57 4.53 -8.29 -16.38
C ASP A 57 6.01 -8.54 -16.75
N GLY A 58 6.27 -8.89 -18.02
CA GLY A 58 7.61 -9.11 -18.54
C GLY A 58 8.46 -7.85 -18.53
N LEU A 59 7.93 -6.73 -19.00
CA LEU A 59 8.58 -5.43 -18.99
C LEU A 59 8.89 -4.98 -17.55
N THR A 60 7.95 -5.17 -16.62
CA THR A 60 8.13 -4.85 -15.20
C THR A 60 9.31 -5.62 -14.61
N LYS A 61 9.42 -6.93 -14.88
CA LYS A 61 10.55 -7.77 -14.43
C LYS A 61 11.88 -7.35 -15.05
N VAL A 62 11.88 -7.01 -16.35
CA VAL A 62 13.08 -6.52 -17.04
C VAL A 62 13.56 -5.21 -16.42
N ILE A 63 12.66 -4.26 -16.17
CA ILE A 63 13.00 -2.99 -15.53
C ILE A 63 13.45 -3.19 -14.08
N ASP A 64 12.84 -4.11 -13.33
CA ASP A 64 13.29 -4.45 -11.97
C ASP A 64 14.72 -4.99 -11.93
N SER A 65 15.03 -5.94 -12.83
CA SER A 65 16.37 -6.50 -12.95
C SER A 65 17.38 -5.44 -13.37
N PHE A 66 17.04 -4.61 -14.35
CA PHE A 66 17.87 -3.49 -14.79
C PHE A 66 18.11 -2.51 -13.64
N ALA A 67 17.05 -2.03 -12.99
CA ALA A 67 17.11 -1.01 -11.95
C ALA A 67 17.92 -1.44 -10.72
N SER A 68 17.89 -2.73 -10.39
CA SER A 68 18.70 -3.32 -9.31
C SER A 68 20.20 -3.38 -9.63
N SER A 69 20.57 -3.27 -10.91
CA SER A 69 21.94 -3.49 -11.41
C SER A 69 22.65 -2.22 -11.92
N ILE A 70 22.02 -1.05 -11.77
CA ILE A 70 22.54 0.22 -12.31
C ILE A 70 23.87 0.59 -11.63
N LYS A 71 24.91 0.84 -12.45
CA LYS A 71 26.26 1.21 -11.98
C LYS A 71 26.72 2.61 -12.40
N ARG A 72 26.03 3.25 -13.35
CA ARG A 72 26.41 4.54 -13.96
C ARG A 72 25.16 5.33 -14.37
N ASN A 73 25.36 6.54 -14.86
CA ASN A 73 24.26 7.33 -15.38
C ASN A 73 23.78 6.79 -16.73
N TYR A 74 22.47 6.76 -16.93
CA TYR A 74 21.85 6.40 -18.20
C TYR A 74 20.68 7.32 -18.53
N GLN A 75 20.38 7.40 -19.81
CA GLN A 75 19.17 8.02 -20.34
C GLN A 75 18.38 6.94 -21.04
N ILE A 76 17.09 6.82 -20.76
CA ILE A 76 16.23 5.83 -21.39
C ILE A 76 15.46 6.50 -22.51
N ASN A 77 15.65 6.04 -23.75
CA ASN A 77 14.83 6.46 -24.89
C ASN A 77 13.46 5.78 -24.82
N THR A 78 12.42 6.50 -24.41
CA THR A 78 11.08 5.91 -24.22
C THR A 78 10.41 5.54 -25.54
N GLU A 79 10.79 6.16 -26.65
CA GLU A 79 10.26 5.81 -27.98
C GLU A 79 10.62 4.38 -28.39
N SER A 80 11.74 3.85 -27.89
CA SER A 80 12.11 2.46 -28.19
C SER A 80 11.13 1.41 -27.64
N LEU A 81 10.24 1.79 -26.70
CA LEU A 81 9.20 0.92 -26.15
C LEU A 81 7.87 0.96 -26.91
N THR A 82 7.62 1.99 -27.72
CA THR A 82 6.29 2.24 -28.33
C THR A 82 5.91 1.25 -29.43
N SER A 83 6.88 0.44 -29.88
CA SER A 83 6.61 -0.67 -30.80
C SER A 83 5.74 -1.78 -30.19
N HIS A 84 5.75 -1.94 -28.86
CA HIS A 84 5.07 -3.04 -28.16
C HIS A 84 4.20 -2.57 -26.99
N PHE A 85 4.35 -1.34 -26.54
CA PHE A 85 3.66 -0.82 -25.36
C PHE A 85 3.05 0.56 -25.63
N ASP A 86 1.89 0.82 -25.04
CA ASP A 86 1.39 2.18 -24.92
C ASP A 86 2.41 3.04 -24.15
N ILE A 87 2.61 4.29 -24.60
CA ILE A 87 3.62 5.16 -24.02
C ILE A 87 3.32 5.52 -22.56
N TYR A 88 2.04 5.64 -22.16
CA TYR A 88 1.66 5.97 -20.79
C TYR A 88 1.86 4.79 -19.86
N ASP A 89 1.61 3.56 -20.33
CA ASP A 89 1.90 2.33 -19.61
C ASP A 89 3.42 2.17 -19.41
N ALA A 90 4.19 2.35 -20.48
CA ALA A 90 5.65 2.30 -20.44
C ALA A 90 6.23 3.34 -19.47
N LEU A 91 5.77 4.60 -19.55
CA LEU A 91 6.18 5.66 -18.64
C LEU A 91 5.83 5.33 -17.19
N ARG A 92 4.62 4.81 -16.92
CA ARG A 92 4.20 4.43 -15.57
C ARG A 92 5.11 3.35 -15.01
N ILE A 93 5.39 2.29 -15.75
CA ILE A 93 6.27 1.19 -15.29
C ILE A 93 7.68 1.73 -15.05
N LEU A 94 8.26 2.46 -16.01
CA LEU A 94 9.59 3.04 -15.87
C LEU A 94 9.69 3.92 -14.62
N ILE A 95 8.79 4.89 -14.46
CA ILE A 95 8.82 5.82 -13.32
C ILE A 95 8.66 5.05 -12.02
N MET A 96 7.62 4.23 -11.89
CA MET A 96 7.29 3.52 -10.65
C MET A 96 8.41 2.56 -10.23
N ARG A 97 8.95 1.77 -11.17
CA ARG A 97 9.97 0.75 -10.84
C ARG A 97 11.36 1.36 -10.62
N LEU A 98 11.78 2.35 -11.42
CA LEU A 98 13.06 3.04 -11.18
C LEU A 98 13.06 3.80 -9.84
N ASP A 99 11.95 4.45 -9.50
CA ASP A 99 11.81 5.12 -8.21
C ASP A 99 11.69 4.13 -7.05
N PHE A 100 11.07 2.96 -7.27
CA PHE A 100 11.03 1.87 -6.31
C PHE A 100 12.44 1.37 -5.96
N HIS A 101 13.29 1.08 -6.95
CA HIS A 101 14.65 0.58 -6.69
C HIS A 101 15.61 1.66 -6.18
N SER A 102 15.36 2.93 -6.50
CA SER A 102 16.13 4.06 -5.95
C SER A 102 15.65 4.52 -4.57
N SER A 103 14.60 3.91 -4.01
CA SER A 103 14.11 4.26 -2.68
C SER A 103 15.13 3.92 -1.61
N VAL A 104 15.34 4.83 -0.67
CA VAL A 104 16.09 4.53 0.55
C VAL A 104 15.10 3.92 1.54
N LEU A 105 15.31 2.66 1.90
CA LEU A 105 14.61 2.00 3.00
C LEU A 105 15.37 2.21 4.31
N PHE A 106 14.70 1.99 5.44
CA PHE A 106 15.34 2.08 6.74
C PHE A 106 16.48 1.06 6.84
N LYS A 107 17.67 1.57 7.12
CA LYS A 107 18.87 0.80 7.43
C LYS A 107 19.69 1.57 8.46
N LYS A 108 20.25 0.82 9.41
CA LYS A 108 21.24 1.31 10.37
C LYS A 108 22.48 0.44 10.25
N SER A 109 23.63 1.06 9.97
CA SER A 109 24.91 0.39 9.83
C SER A 109 26.06 1.30 10.28
N ILE A 110 27.22 0.71 10.60
CA ILE A 110 28.43 1.47 10.95
C ILE A 110 28.85 2.37 9.78
N ASP A 111 28.61 1.92 8.54
CA ASP A 111 28.85 2.72 7.34
C ASP A 111 27.90 3.92 7.22
N ASP A 112 26.77 3.96 7.92
CA ASP A 112 25.94 5.16 7.99
C ASP A 112 26.51 6.19 8.97
N LEU A 113 27.41 5.78 9.89
CA LEU A 113 28.14 6.66 10.80
C LEU A 113 29.39 7.26 10.15
N LYS A 114 29.94 6.58 9.15
CA LYS A 114 31.05 7.08 8.33
C LYS A 114 30.42 7.76 7.10
N GLU A 115 30.63 9.04 6.87
CA GLU A 115 30.06 9.74 5.69
C GLU A 115 30.67 9.26 4.34
N VAL A 116 30.52 7.99 4.00
CA VAL A 116 31.00 7.42 2.74
C VAL A 116 30.01 7.83 1.66
N LYS A 117 30.38 8.83 0.86
CA LYS A 117 29.63 9.21 -0.35
C LYS A 117 29.66 8.07 -1.37
N LYS A 118 28.66 7.17 -1.30
CA LYS A 118 28.43 6.17 -2.35
C LYS A 118 27.92 6.88 -3.61
N PHE A 119 28.53 6.59 -4.75
CA PHE A 119 28.06 7.07 -6.04
C PHE A 119 26.61 6.59 -6.25
N LYS A 120 25.70 7.55 -6.51
CA LYS A 120 24.29 7.25 -6.81
C LYS A 120 24.06 7.50 -8.29
N PRO A 121 23.90 6.44 -9.10
CA PRO A 121 23.67 6.59 -10.52
C PRO A 121 22.37 7.37 -10.77
N GLN A 122 22.40 8.24 -11.77
CA GLN A 122 21.24 9.02 -12.20
C GLN A 122 20.64 8.44 -13.47
N ILE A 123 19.33 8.23 -13.45
CA ILE A 123 18.55 7.88 -14.63
C ILE A 123 17.72 9.10 -15.07
N SER A 124 17.74 9.37 -16.36
CA SER A 124 16.78 10.26 -17.02
C SER A 124 15.95 9.52 -18.07
N LEU A 125 14.77 10.05 -18.37
CA LEU A 125 13.93 9.60 -19.48
C LEU A 125 13.99 10.64 -20.60
N ILE A 126 14.25 10.20 -21.82
CA ILE A 126 14.12 10.99 -23.05
C ILE A 126 12.73 10.69 -23.59
N ILE A 127 11.86 11.70 -23.57
CA ILE A 127 10.48 11.57 -24.06
C ILE A 127 10.32 12.41 -25.32
N ASN A 128 10.06 11.73 -26.44
CA ASN A 128 9.73 12.35 -27.72
C ASN A 128 8.22 12.44 -27.85
N THR A 129 7.67 13.65 -27.83
CA THR A 129 6.22 13.90 -27.91
C THR A 129 5.91 15.25 -28.55
N PHE A 130 4.78 15.31 -29.25
CA PHE A 130 4.22 16.56 -29.79
C PHE A 130 3.26 17.25 -28.80
N ASP A 131 2.85 16.57 -27.73
CA ASP A 131 2.02 17.12 -26.64
C ASP A 131 2.77 17.04 -25.31
N GLU A 132 3.77 17.91 -25.16
CA GLU A 132 4.59 17.98 -23.95
C GLU A 132 3.75 18.28 -22.70
N LYS A 133 2.69 19.09 -22.83
CA LYS A 133 1.87 19.50 -21.68
C LYS A 133 1.08 18.32 -21.11
N HIS A 134 0.45 17.51 -21.95
CA HIS A 134 -0.30 16.35 -21.50
C HIS A 134 0.62 15.31 -20.86
N VAL A 135 1.74 15.00 -21.52
CA VAL A 135 2.72 14.04 -21.00
C VAL A 135 3.34 14.54 -19.69
N ASP A 136 3.67 15.82 -19.58
CA ASP A 136 4.24 16.39 -18.35
C ASP A 136 3.26 16.29 -17.16
N ASN A 137 1.97 16.54 -17.40
CA ASN A 137 0.94 16.35 -16.37
C ASN A 137 0.83 14.88 -15.94
N TYR A 138 0.85 13.94 -16.89
CA TYR A 138 0.84 12.51 -16.59
C TYR A 138 2.07 12.10 -15.77
N VAL A 139 3.26 12.50 -16.20
CA VAL A 139 4.51 12.16 -15.51
C VAL A 139 4.56 12.80 -14.11
N LYS A 140 4.10 14.04 -13.94
CA LYS A 140 3.93 14.67 -12.62
C LYS A 140 3.01 13.86 -11.72
N LYS A 141 1.87 13.38 -12.25
CA LYS A 141 0.94 12.52 -11.51
C LYS A 141 1.64 11.26 -11.01
N ILE A 142 2.29 10.50 -11.90
CA ILE A 142 2.97 9.26 -11.53
C ILE A 142 4.12 9.51 -10.56
N LYS A 143 4.89 10.60 -10.71
CA LYS A 143 5.94 10.98 -9.76
C LYS A 143 5.41 11.28 -8.36
N ILE A 144 4.24 11.93 -8.24
CA ILE A 144 3.61 12.17 -6.93
C ILE A 144 3.23 10.85 -6.27
N ILE A 145 2.57 9.95 -7.01
CA ILE A 145 2.18 8.61 -6.52
C ILE A 145 3.41 7.80 -6.12
N SER A 146 4.42 7.74 -6.98
CA SER A 146 5.69 7.07 -6.74
C SER A 146 6.39 7.57 -5.47
N ASN A 147 6.44 8.88 -5.26
CA ASN A 147 7.02 9.45 -4.05
C ASN A 147 6.23 9.05 -2.79
N SER A 148 4.90 8.98 -2.86
CA SER A 148 4.09 8.44 -1.75
C SER A 148 4.42 6.98 -1.46
N VAL A 149 4.59 6.13 -2.48
CA VAL A 149 5.02 4.73 -2.32
C VAL A 149 6.39 4.66 -1.65
N LYS A 150 7.36 5.48 -2.06
CA LYS A 150 8.70 5.50 -1.44
C LYS A 150 8.65 5.86 0.04
N SER A 151 7.91 6.91 0.40
CA SER A 151 7.75 7.32 1.79
C SER A 151 7.03 6.26 2.63
N ALA A 152 6.00 5.62 2.08
CA ALA A 152 5.31 4.52 2.73
C ALA A 152 6.27 3.35 3.00
N ARG A 153 7.04 2.93 2.00
CA ARG A 153 8.00 1.83 2.11
C ARG A 153 9.08 2.11 3.14
N PHE A 154 9.53 3.37 3.27
CA PHE A 154 10.46 3.74 4.32
C PHE A 154 9.87 3.45 5.70
N LEU A 155 8.65 3.91 6.01
CA LEU A 155 8.00 3.65 7.30
C LEU A 155 7.73 2.15 7.52
N GLN A 156 7.19 1.45 6.52
CA GLN A 156 6.95 0.00 6.59
C GLN A 156 8.23 -0.79 6.90
N SER A 157 9.39 -0.31 6.45
CA SER A 157 10.67 -0.99 6.68
C SER A 157 11.26 -0.76 8.08
N MET A 158 10.79 0.27 8.80
CA MET A 158 11.30 0.60 10.13
C MET A 158 10.86 -0.46 11.15
N PRO A 159 11.78 -0.97 11.98
CA PRO A 159 11.42 -1.86 13.08
C PRO A 159 10.74 -1.09 14.23
N GLU A 160 9.97 -1.80 15.03
CA GLU A 160 9.13 -1.24 16.09
C GLU A 160 9.89 -0.38 17.10
N ASN A 161 11.13 -0.76 17.46
CA ASN A 161 11.94 0.02 18.41
C ASN A 161 12.34 1.41 17.89
N PHE A 162 12.17 1.69 16.60
CA PHE A 162 12.33 3.01 15.98
C PHE A 162 11.01 3.62 15.48
N LEU A 163 9.94 2.81 15.40
CA LEU A 163 8.65 3.22 14.86
C LEU A 163 7.49 2.50 15.57
N ASN A 164 7.39 2.72 16.88
CA ASN A 164 6.23 2.27 17.67
C ASN A 164 4.97 3.11 17.37
N SER A 165 3.87 2.80 18.04
CA SER A 165 2.57 3.43 17.79
C SER A 165 2.59 4.96 17.88
N GLU A 166 3.25 5.50 18.91
CA GLU A 166 3.36 6.93 19.15
C GLU A 166 4.26 7.61 18.12
N GLN A 167 5.38 6.97 17.78
CA GLN A 167 6.33 7.46 16.79
C GLN A 167 5.71 7.45 15.39
N LEU A 168 5.03 6.38 14.98
CA LEU A 168 4.34 6.31 13.70
C LEU A 168 3.32 7.44 13.56
N ALA A 169 2.49 7.64 14.57
CA ALA A 169 1.52 8.73 14.59
C ALA A 169 2.19 10.10 14.48
N HIS A 170 3.28 10.32 15.23
CA HIS A 170 4.05 11.56 15.17
C HIS A 170 4.66 11.80 13.78
N TYR A 171 5.31 10.80 13.19
CA TYR A 171 5.95 10.90 11.87
C TYR A 171 4.93 11.27 10.79
N VAL A 172 3.82 10.54 10.71
CA VAL A 172 2.79 10.79 9.70
C VAL A 172 2.11 12.13 9.92
N ALA A 173 1.75 12.47 11.16
CA ALA A 173 1.14 13.77 11.46
C ALA A 173 2.06 14.94 11.10
N LYS A 174 3.36 14.83 11.40
CA LYS A 174 4.35 15.87 11.06
C LYS A 174 4.56 16.02 9.56
N ASP A 175 4.60 14.91 8.82
CA ASP A 175 4.77 14.91 7.38
C ASP A 175 3.54 15.49 6.67
N LEU A 176 2.33 15.03 7.02
CA LEU A 176 1.10 15.45 6.33
C LEU A 176 0.62 16.85 6.74
N LYS A 177 0.97 17.36 7.93
CA LYS A 177 0.74 18.77 8.29
C LYS A 177 1.46 19.77 7.39
N GLN A 178 2.45 19.33 6.61
CA GLN A 178 3.14 20.19 5.63
C GLN A 178 2.30 20.44 4.37
N ILE A 179 1.16 19.74 4.21
CA ILE A 179 0.23 19.92 3.09
C ILE A 179 -0.96 20.72 3.63
N PRO A 180 -1.08 22.02 3.29
CA PRO A 180 -2.10 22.90 3.88
C PRO A 180 -3.54 22.42 3.70
N GLU A 181 -3.81 21.67 2.64
CA GLU A 181 -5.13 21.14 2.31
C GLU A 181 -5.53 19.92 3.16
N ILE A 182 -4.62 19.36 3.96
CA ILE A 182 -4.91 18.21 4.85
C ILE A 182 -5.12 18.70 6.28
N GLN A 183 -6.30 18.46 6.82
CA GLN A 183 -6.56 18.56 8.25
C GLN A 183 -6.02 17.31 8.95
N VAL A 184 -5.22 17.50 10.00
CA VAL A 184 -4.58 16.41 10.76
C VAL A 184 -5.03 16.45 12.21
N THR A 185 -5.68 15.38 12.66
CA THR A 185 -6.10 15.16 14.05
C THR A 185 -5.46 13.88 14.59
N VAL A 186 -4.91 13.94 15.80
CA VAL A 186 -4.29 12.79 16.47
C VAL A 186 -4.99 12.56 17.80
N PHE A 187 -5.59 11.39 17.96
CA PHE A 187 -6.20 10.93 19.19
C PHE A 187 -5.17 10.18 20.04
N THR A 188 -5.03 10.63 21.28
CA THR A 188 -4.29 9.91 22.33
C THR A 188 -5.19 8.86 22.98
N LYS A 189 -4.61 8.04 23.88
CA LYS A 189 -5.37 7.03 24.63
C LYS A 189 -6.63 7.58 25.28
N SER A 190 -6.55 8.75 25.92
CA SER A 190 -7.70 9.39 26.57
C SER A 190 -8.84 9.73 25.59
N ASN A 191 -8.51 10.16 24.36
CA ASN A 191 -9.54 10.41 23.34
C ASN A 191 -10.19 9.09 22.89
N ILE A 192 -9.38 8.04 22.71
CA ILE A 192 -9.83 6.70 22.28
C ILE A 192 -10.76 6.08 23.34
N GLU A 193 -10.42 6.22 24.63
CA GLU A 193 -11.27 5.82 25.76
C GLU A 193 -12.59 6.59 25.78
N HIS A 194 -12.55 7.92 25.61
CA HIS A 194 -13.75 8.75 25.59
C HIS A 194 -14.70 8.39 24.43
N LEU A 195 -14.16 8.02 23.27
CA LEU A 195 -14.94 7.57 22.12
C LEU A 195 -15.49 6.15 22.29
N GLY A 196 -15.04 5.40 23.31
CA GLY A 196 -15.47 4.02 23.55
C GLY A 196 -14.93 3.04 22.50
N MET A 197 -13.74 3.30 21.95
CA MET A 197 -13.06 2.40 21.01
C MET A 197 -12.39 1.23 21.76
N ASN A 198 -13.20 0.46 22.49
CA ASN A 198 -12.66 -0.55 23.40
C ASN A 198 -12.13 -1.79 22.68
N LEU A 199 -12.46 -2.02 21.40
CA LEU A 199 -11.84 -3.09 20.63
C LEU A 199 -10.38 -2.75 20.34
N LEU A 200 -10.11 -1.51 19.93
CA LEU A 200 -8.73 -1.02 19.79
C LEU A 200 -7.98 -1.07 21.13
N LEU A 201 -8.59 -0.57 22.21
CA LEU A 201 -7.97 -0.58 23.54
C LEU A 201 -7.71 -2.00 24.04
N SER A 202 -8.57 -2.97 23.70
CA SER A 202 -8.37 -4.37 24.07
C SER A 202 -7.10 -4.95 23.46
N VAL A 203 -6.75 -4.56 22.23
CA VAL A 203 -5.52 -5.00 21.56
C VAL A 203 -4.29 -4.33 22.15
N ASN A 204 -4.39 -3.05 22.54
CA ASN A 204 -3.28 -2.33 23.16
C ASN A 204 -2.93 -2.81 24.57
N LYS A 205 -3.81 -3.53 25.25
CA LYS A 205 -3.50 -4.14 26.55
C LYS A 205 -2.24 -4.99 26.46
N GLY A 206 -1.35 -4.88 27.44
CA GLY A 206 -0.04 -5.53 27.39
C GLY A 206 1.07 -4.73 26.71
N SER A 207 0.73 -3.59 26.10
CA SER A 207 1.72 -2.71 25.47
C SER A 207 2.42 -1.77 26.46
N THR A 208 3.69 -1.46 26.16
CA THR A 208 4.42 -0.36 26.79
C THR A 208 4.25 0.97 26.05
N HIS A 209 3.56 0.97 24.92
CA HIS A 209 3.31 2.13 24.07
C HIS A 209 1.82 2.39 23.96
N GLU A 210 1.41 3.64 24.11
CA GLU A 210 0.00 3.97 24.03
C GLU A 210 -0.55 3.85 22.61
N PRO A 211 -1.85 3.55 22.43
CA PRO A 211 -2.44 3.52 21.12
C PRO A 211 -2.62 4.95 20.59
N ARG A 212 -2.70 5.07 19.27
CA ARG A 212 -2.98 6.33 18.57
C ARG A 212 -4.01 6.08 17.48
N VAL A 213 -4.92 7.03 17.29
CA VAL A 213 -5.73 7.10 16.07
C VAL A 213 -5.39 8.39 15.36
N VAL A 214 -4.93 8.31 14.11
CA VAL A 214 -4.62 9.50 13.30
C VAL A 214 -5.70 9.65 12.23
N ILE A 215 -6.35 10.80 12.21
CA ILE A 215 -7.37 11.15 11.22
C ILE A 215 -6.80 12.25 10.33
N LEU A 216 -6.87 12.00 9.03
CA LEU A 216 -6.37 12.87 7.99
C LEU A 216 -7.53 13.16 7.04
N GLU A 217 -7.91 14.42 6.86
CA GLU A 217 -9.04 14.79 6.01
C GLU A 217 -8.60 15.73 4.89
N TYR A 218 -9.00 15.42 3.67
CA TYR A 218 -8.78 16.23 2.47
C TYR A 218 -10.12 16.48 1.77
N ASN A 219 -10.56 17.73 1.77
CA ASN A 219 -11.82 18.14 1.14
C ASN A 219 -11.52 18.91 -0.16
N GLY A 220 -11.21 18.17 -1.23
CA GLY A 220 -10.83 18.72 -2.54
C GLY A 220 -11.99 19.00 -3.49
N ASP A 221 -13.22 18.60 -3.17
CA ASP A 221 -14.42 18.88 -3.97
C ASP A 221 -15.61 19.34 -3.11
N PRO A 222 -15.72 20.64 -2.81
CA PRO A 222 -16.78 21.18 -1.96
C PRO A 222 -18.20 20.90 -2.44
N GLU A 223 -18.39 20.68 -3.75
CA GLU A 223 -19.69 20.43 -4.36
C GLU A 223 -20.12 18.96 -4.26
N SER A 224 -19.18 18.05 -3.96
CA SER A 224 -19.46 16.62 -3.91
C SER A 224 -19.87 16.17 -2.52
N LYS A 225 -20.95 15.39 -2.44
CA LYS A 225 -21.34 14.66 -1.22
C LYS A 225 -20.58 13.34 -1.05
N GLN A 226 -19.86 12.89 -2.08
CA GLN A 226 -19.08 11.65 -2.00
C GLN A 226 -17.85 11.88 -1.14
N LYS A 227 -17.62 10.99 -0.17
CA LYS A 227 -16.42 10.99 0.67
C LYS A 227 -15.91 9.56 0.84
N THR A 228 -14.74 9.30 0.27
CA THR A 228 -14.07 8.01 0.42
C THR A 228 -13.15 8.05 1.64
N VAL A 229 -13.33 7.11 2.57
CA VAL A 229 -12.48 7.02 3.76
C VAL A 229 -11.67 5.74 3.72
N PHE A 230 -10.34 5.89 3.72
CA PHE A 230 -9.38 4.81 3.82
C PHE A 230 -9.13 4.48 5.31
N VAL A 231 -9.37 3.25 5.75
CA VAL A 231 -9.16 2.84 7.16
C VAL A 231 -8.06 1.78 7.22
N GLY A 232 -6.93 2.09 7.85
CA GLY A 232 -5.76 1.22 7.78
C GLY A 232 -5.42 0.51 9.09
N LYS A 233 -5.13 -0.80 9.02
CA LYS A 233 -4.56 -1.57 10.15
C LYS A 233 -3.16 -1.05 10.47
N GLY A 234 -2.94 -0.65 11.72
CA GLY A 234 -1.70 -0.02 12.19
C GLY A 234 -1.00 -0.77 13.32
N ILE A 235 -0.87 -2.10 13.22
CA ILE A 235 -0.17 -2.88 14.24
C ILE A 235 1.36 -2.77 14.03
N THR A 236 2.04 -1.97 14.85
CA THR A 236 3.48 -1.69 14.66
C THR A 236 4.36 -2.90 14.90
N PHE A 237 3.88 -3.84 15.71
CA PHE A 237 4.41 -5.19 15.80
C PHE A 237 3.36 -6.13 16.37
N ASP A 238 3.31 -7.35 15.86
CA ASP A 238 2.32 -8.35 16.25
C ASP A 238 2.99 -9.62 16.79
N THR A 239 2.87 -9.86 18.10
CA THR A 239 3.31 -11.12 18.71
C THR A 239 2.21 -12.17 18.76
N GLY A 240 0.98 -11.80 18.39
CA GLY A 240 -0.27 -12.53 18.59
C GLY A 240 -0.90 -12.40 19.97
N GLY A 241 -0.36 -11.52 20.83
CA GLY A 241 -0.80 -11.45 22.23
C GLY A 241 -0.56 -12.79 22.94
N VAL A 242 -1.52 -13.23 23.77
CA VAL A 242 -1.42 -14.50 24.50
C VAL A 242 -1.62 -15.73 23.60
N ASN A 243 -2.38 -15.62 22.51
CA ASN A 243 -2.40 -16.57 21.39
C ASN A 243 -1.15 -16.38 20.52
N THR A 244 0.03 -16.60 21.12
CA THR A 244 1.30 -16.23 20.51
C THR A 244 1.58 -16.89 19.15
N LYS A 245 2.17 -16.13 18.22
CA LYS A 245 2.73 -16.65 16.96
C LYS A 245 3.95 -17.56 17.16
N GLY A 246 4.48 -17.66 18.37
CA GLY A 246 5.69 -18.42 18.67
C GLY A 246 6.89 -17.91 17.86
N TYR A 247 7.49 -18.78 17.06
CA TYR A 247 8.65 -18.42 16.20
C TYR A 247 8.26 -17.75 14.87
N HIS A 248 6.96 -17.61 14.56
CA HIS A 248 6.46 -17.07 13.29
C HIS A 248 6.25 -15.55 13.32
N THR A 249 7.14 -14.82 13.99
CA THR A 249 7.05 -13.34 14.14
C THR A 249 7.90 -12.58 13.12
N GLU A 250 8.63 -13.27 12.26
CA GLU A 250 9.42 -12.65 11.21
C GLU A 250 8.49 -11.87 10.24
N GLY A 251 8.85 -10.61 9.95
CA GLY A 251 8.03 -9.75 9.09
C GLY A 251 6.86 -9.05 9.78
N MET A 252 6.57 -9.29 11.07
CA MET A 252 5.43 -8.65 11.77
C MET A 252 5.58 -7.14 11.97
N LYS A 253 6.75 -6.55 11.72
CA LYS A 253 6.89 -5.09 11.61
C LYS A 253 6.10 -4.49 10.43
N TYR A 254 5.76 -5.29 9.43
CA TYR A 254 4.94 -4.85 8.30
C TYR A 254 3.45 -4.82 8.63
N ASP A 255 3.04 -5.21 9.83
CA ASP A 255 1.63 -5.34 10.20
C ASP A 255 0.89 -3.99 10.40
N MET A 256 1.64 -2.90 10.25
CA MET A 256 1.17 -1.51 10.20
C MET A 256 1.00 -0.98 8.77
N SER A 257 1.24 -1.81 7.76
CA SER A 257 1.25 -1.42 6.35
C SER A 257 -0.08 -0.82 5.90
N GLY A 258 -1.20 -1.33 6.39
CA GLY A 258 -2.53 -0.82 6.05
C GLY A 258 -2.71 0.66 6.39
N SER A 259 -2.35 1.04 7.62
CA SER A 259 -2.34 2.43 8.10
C SER A 259 -1.44 3.33 7.25
N VAL A 260 -0.24 2.85 6.91
CA VAL A 260 0.69 3.63 6.07
C VAL A 260 0.13 3.79 4.65
N VAL A 261 -0.38 2.73 4.04
CA VAL A 261 -0.97 2.77 2.69
C VAL A 261 -2.14 3.77 2.65
N ALA A 262 -3.05 3.71 3.62
CA ALA A 262 -4.18 4.64 3.73
C ALA A 262 -3.74 6.11 3.78
N ALA A 263 -2.79 6.44 4.67
CA ALA A 263 -2.29 7.80 4.82
C ALA A 263 -1.57 8.32 3.57
N PHE A 264 -0.75 7.48 2.92
CA PHE A 264 0.06 7.91 1.78
C PHE A 264 -0.72 7.93 0.45
N ALA A 265 -1.82 7.16 0.34
CA ALA A 265 -2.81 7.32 -0.73
C ALA A 265 -3.51 8.69 -0.61
N LEU A 266 -3.97 9.08 0.59
CA LEU A 266 -4.54 10.41 0.83
C LEU A 266 -3.52 11.52 0.55
N LYS A 267 -2.27 11.35 0.99
CA LYS A 267 -1.18 12.29 0.72
C LYS A 267 -0.99 12.52 -0.78
N ALA A 268 -1.06 11.46 -1.58
CA ALA A 268 -0.95 11.56 -3.04
C ALA A 268 -2.15 12.33 -3.62
N LEU A 269 -3.38 12.02 -3.21
CA LEU A 269 -4.58 12.75 -3.66
C LEU A 269 -4.49 14.26 -3.37
N ALA A 270 -4.08 14.63 -2.16
CA ALA A 270 -3.92 16.03 -1.78
C ALA A 270 -2.82 16.73 -2.58
N LYS A 271 -1.66 16.08 -2.77
CA LYS A 271 -0.57 16.63 -3.60
C LYS A 271 -0.92 16.76 -5.08
N LEU A 272 -1.78 15.89 -5.58
CA LEU A 272 -2.35 15.99 -6.92
C LEU A 272 -3.39 17.11 -7.03
N LYS A 273 -3.82 17.70 -5.92
CA LYS A 273 -4.97 18.61 -5.83
C LYS A 273 -6.19 17.99 -6.48
N ALA A 274 -6.40 16.69 -6.20
CA ALA A 274 -7.47 15.91 -6.79
C ALA A 274 -8.82 16.51 -6.38
N LYS A 275 -9.71 16.77 -7.35
CA LYS A 275 -11.07 17.23 -7.08
C LYS A 275 -11.93 16.06 -6.56
N VAL A 276 -11.69 15.64 -5.31
CA VAL A 276 -12.39 14.58 -4.56
C VAL A 276 -12.39 14.92 -3.06
N ASN A 277 -13.36 14.39 -2.30
CA ASN A 277 -13.28 14.39 -0.84
C ASN A 277 -12.82 13.01 -0.35
N ALA A 278 -11.76 12.99 0.43
CA ALA A 278 -11.19 11.77 0.97
C ALA A 278 -10.69 11.96 2.40
N ALA A 279 -10.66 10.88 3.17
CA ALA A 279 -9.99 10.86 4.46
C ALA A 279 -9.20 9.56 4.65
N ALA A 280 -8.26 9.56 5.58
CA ALA A 280 -7.57 8.37 6.04
C ALA A 280 -7.64 8.30 7.57
N ILE A 281 -7.93 7.11 8.09
CA ILE A 281 -7.88 6.79 9.51
C ILE A 281 -6.80 5.74 9.70
N MET A 282 -5.80 6.06 10.51
CA MET A 282 -4.80 5.10 10.95
C MET A 282 -5.16 4.65 12.36
N CYS A 283 -5.44 3.36 12.54
CA CYS A 283 -5.73 2.78 13.85
C CYS A 283 -4.47 2.06 14.35
N ILE A 284 -3.70 2.73 15.20
CA ILE A 284 -2.30 2.39 15.48
C ILE A 284 -2.12 1.88 16.90
N THR A 285 -1.54 0.69 17.03
CA THR A 285 -1.11 0.10 18.30
C THR A 285 -0.08 -1.00 18.01
N ASP A 286 0.30 -1.78 19.00
CA ASP A 286 0.99 -3.06 18.87
C ASP A 286 0.18 -4.13 19.60
N ASN A 287 0.49 -5.40 19.35
CA ASN A 287 -0.15 -6.54 20.01
C ASN A 287 0.91 -7.34 20.76
N ARG A 288 0.92 -7.23 22.09
CA ARG A 288 1.95 -7.81 22.96
C ARG A 288 1.37 -8.76 24.01
N SER A 289 2.14 -9.78 24.35
CA SER A 289 1.87 -10.62 25.51
C SER A 289 2.55 -10.04 26.77
N ALA A 290 1.77 -9.52 27.71
CA ALA A 290 2.24 -9.08 29.02
C ALA A 290 1.16 -9.33 30.09
N GLY A 291 1.43 -8.93 31.34
CA GLY A 291 0.60 -9.29 32.50
C GLY A 291 -0.84 -8.77 32.46
N ASP A 292 -1.09 -7.65 31.76
CA ASP A 292 -2.42 -7.06 31.57
C ASP A 292 -3.00 -7.28 30.17
N ALA A 293 -2.37 -8.12 29.33
CA ALA A 293 -2.82 -8.39 27.97
C ALA A 293 -4.27 -8.91 27.93
N SER A 294 -4.98 -8.64 26.83
CA SER A 294 -6.29 -9.25 26.61
C SER A 294 -6.15 -10.77 26.56
N LEU A 295 -7.15 -11.47 27.09
CA LEU A 295 -7.22 -12.92 27.09
C LEU A 295 -8.36 -13.42 26.20
N PRO A 296 -8.28 -14.66 25.70
CA PRO A 296 -9.43 -15.38 25.20
C PRO A 296 -10.60 -15.32 26.19
N GLU A 297 -11.83 -15.34 25.66
CA GLU A 297 -13.10 -15.22 26.38
C GLU A 297 -13.37 -13.83 27.00
N ASN A 298 -12.43 -12.88 26.89
CA ASN A 298 -12.73 -11.50 27.28
C ASN A 298 -13.77 -10.90 26.33
N VAL A 299 -14.65 -10.06 26.87
CA VAL A 299 -15.72 -9.42 26.12
C VAL A 299 -15.57 -7.90 26.23
N TYR A 300 -15.55 -7.22 25.09
CA TYR A 300 -15.40 -5.77 25.01
C TYR A 300 -16.51 -5.14 24.19
N GLN A 301 -17.01 -3.98 24.62
CA GLN A 301 -18.01 -3.23 23.86
C GLN A 301 -17.33 -2.31 22.85
N SER A 302 -17.62 -2.47 21.56
CA SER A 302 -17.10 -1.61 20.49
C SER A 302 -17.64 -0.19 20.55
N MET A 303 -17.04 0.71 19.77
CA MET A 303 -17.57 2.05 19.52
C MET A 303 -19.00 2.00 18.96
N SER A 304 -19.33 0.96 18.18
CA SER A 304 -20.66 0.71 17.65
C SER A 304 -21.65 0.13 18.66
N LYS A 305 -21.25 -0.01 19.94
CA LYS A 305 -22.02 -0.59 21.05
C LYS A 305 -22.26 -2.11 20.98
N LYS A 306 -21.73 -2.79 19.97
CA LYS A 306 -21.77 -4.26 19.88
C LYS A 306 -20.76 -4.84 20.85
N TRP A 307 -21.14 -5.89 21.57
CA TRP A 307 -20.21 -6.66 22.40
C TRP A 307 -19.49 -7.70 21.55
N VAL A 308 -18.16 -7.76 21.68
CA VAL A 308 -17.32 -8.70 20.95
C VAL A 308 -16.52 -9.54 21.94
N GLU A 309 -16.70 -10.86 21.84
CA GLU A 309 -15.86 -11.87 22.48
C GLU A 309 -14.54 -12.02 21.71
N VAL A 310 -13.43 -11.84 22.41
CA VAL A 310 -12.10 -12.13 21.89
C VAL A 310 -11.85 -13.62 22.10
N VAL A 311 -11.85 -14.38 21.01
CA VAL A 311 -11.58 -15.82 21.01
C VAL A 311 -10.11 -16.10 20.70
N ASP A 312 -9.52 -15.27 19.85
CA ASP A 312 -8.11 -15.36 19.46
C ASP A 312 -7.49 -13.97 19.45
N THR A 313 -6.45 -13.75 20.25
CA THR A 313 -5.74 -12.47 20.33
C THR A 313 -4.79 -12.22 19.16
N ASP A 314 -4.56 -13.21 18.29
CA ASP A 314 -3.87 -13.07 17.00
C ASP A 314 -4.80 -12.66 15.85
N ALA A 315 -6.10 -12.55 16.15
CA ALA A 315 -7.11 -11.96 15.28
C ALA A 315 -7.43 -10.52 15.73
N GLU A 316 -6.40 -9.74 16.03
CA GLU A 316 -6.45 -8.39 16.60
C GLU A 316 -6.73 -7.30 15.56
N GLY A 317 -6.21 -7.46 14.34
CA GLY A 317 -6.32 -6.42 13.31
C GLY A 317 -7.75 -6.04 13.01
N ARG A 318 -8.66 -7.02 13.01
CA ARG A 318 -10.09 -6.78 12.77
C ARG A 318 -10.77 -6.04 13.93
N LEU A 319 -10.28 -6.20 15.16
CA LEU A 319 -10.76 -5.48 16.34
C LEU A 319 -10.40 -4.00 16.25
N VAL A 320 -9.14 -3.71 15.92
CA VAL A 320 -8.63 -2.34 15.75
C VAL A 320 -9.34 -1.63 14.59
N LEU A 321 -9.56 -2.32 13.46
CA LEU A 321 -10.26 -1.77 12.30
C LEU A 321 -11.74 -1.53 12.56
N ALA A 322 -12.43 -2.39 13.31
CA ALA A 322 -13.87 -2.28 13.56
C ALA A 322 -14.26 -0.91 14.14
N ASP A 323 -13.51 -0.43 15.13
CA ASP A 323 -13.74 0.90 15.73
C ASP A 323 -13.45 2.04 14.73
N GLY A 324 -12.39 1.92 13.92
CA GLY A 324 -12.05 2.89 12.87
C GLY A 324 -13.08 2.95 11.73
N ILE A 325 -13.57 1.79 11.28
CA ILE A 325 -14.62 1.67 10.27
C ILE A 325 -15.91 2.32 10.79
N PHE A 326 -16.30 2.02 12.03
CA PHE A 326 -17.50 2.64 12.60
C PHE A 326 -17.34 4.16 12.76
N TYR A 327 -16.16 4.65 13.17
CA TYR A 327 -15.86 6.09 13.21
C TYR A 327 -15.99 6.74 11.83
N SER A 328 -15.48 6.10 10.78
CA SER A 328 -15.58 6.60 9.40
C SER A 328 -17.03 6.80 8.95
N ALA A 329 -17.91 5.84 9.23
CA ALA A 329 -19.31 5.89 8.86
C ALA A 329 -20.09 6.91 9.72
N SER A 330 -19.86 6.88 11.04
CA SER A 330 -20.69 7.61 12.00
C SER A 330 -20.28 9.06 12.21
N VAL A 331 -18.98 9.37 12.19
CA VAL A 331 -18.42 10.70 12.46
C VAL A 331 -18.01 11.38 11.17
N LEU A 332 -17.18 10.72 10.34
CA LEU A 332 -16.69 11.33 9.09
C LEU A 332 -17.73 11.32 7.95
N LYS A 333 -18.85 10.63 8.14
CA LYS A 333 -19.95 10.50 7.16
C LYS A 333 -19.46 9.97 5.81
N ALA A 334 -18.63 8.94 5.84
CA ALA A 334 -18.17 8.25 4.64
C ALA A 334 -19.34 7.80 3.77
N THR A 335 -19.20 7.93 2.46
CA THR A 335 -20.08 7.29 1.47
C THR A 335 -19.45 6.03 0.87
N THR A 336 -18.13 5.92 0.96
CA THR A 336 -17.35 4.73 0.62
C THR A 336 -16.32 4.51 1.70
N ILE A 337 -16.25 3.30 2.26
CA ILE A 337 -15.21 2.89 3.19
C ILE A 337 -14.33 1.88 2.47
N VAL A 338 -13.02 2.11 2.48
CA VAL A 338 -12.03 1.15 2.00
C VAL A 338 -11.08 0.86 3.14
N ASP A 339 -11.17 -0.31 3.75
CA ASP A 339 -10.17 -0.70 4.74
C ASP A 339 -9.00 -1.44 4.06
N ILE A 340 -7.80 -1.24 4.61
CA ILE A 340 -6.56 -1.84 4.12
C ILE A 340 -5.86 -2.49 5.31
N ALA A 341 -5.54 -3.77 5.18
CA ALA A 341 -5.00 -4.52 6.29
C ALA A 341 -4.11 -5.68 5.84
N THR A 342 -3.01 -5.91 6.57
CA THR A 342 -2.32 -7.19 6.60
C THR A 342 -3.09 -8.12 7.54
N LEU A 343 -4.21 -8.68 7.09
CA LEU A 343 -5.23 -9.15 8.03
C LEU A 343 -5.13 -10.63 8.34
N THR A 344 -5.01 -11.49 7.33
CA THR A 344 -5.18 -12.92 7.55
C THR A 344 -4.07 -13.77 6.94
N GLY A 345 -3.55 -14.71 7.74
CA GLY A 345 -2.61 -15.73 7.26
C GLY A 345 -3.25 -16.70 6.27
N SER A 346 -4.56 -16.95 6.40
CA SER A 346 -5.28 -17.90 5.56
C SER A 346 -5.35 -17.48 4.08
N LEU A 347 -5.20 -16.18 3.78
CA LEU A 347 -5.22 -15.69 2.40
C LEU A 347 -4.04 -16.23 1.57
N LYS A 348 -2.90 -16.55 2.21
CA LYS A 348 -1.74 -17.17 1.54
C LYS A 348 -2.14 -18.42 0.77
N PHE A 349 -2.98 -19.25 1.38
CA PHE A 349 -3.37 -20.54 0.81
C PHE A 349 -4.36 -20.38 -0.35
N ALA A 350 -5.07 -19.24 -0.42
CA ALA A 350 -6.00 -18.93 -1.51
C ALA A 350 -5.31 -18.23 -2.69
N LEU A 351 -4.48 -17.22 -2.43
CA LEU A 351 -3.95 -16.30 -3.46
C LEU A 351 -2.41 -16.26 -3.54
N GLY A 352 -1.72 -17.01 -2.68
CA GLY A 352 -0.26 -16.96 -2.56
C GLY A 352 0.22 -15.56 -2.14
N GLU A 353 1.37 -15.17 -2.70
CA GLU A 353 2.00 -13.85 -2.48
C GLU A 353 1.85 -12.94 -3.71
N THR A 354 0.91 -13.26 -4.60
CA THR A 354 0.77 -12.60 -5.91
C THR A 354 -0.38 -11.60 -5.95
N TYR A 355 -1.53 -11.94 -5.38
CA TYR A 355 -2.74 -11.12 -5.41
C TYR A 355 -3.10 -10.63 -4.02
N SER A 356 -3.51 -9.36 -3.91
CA SER A 356 -4.23 -8.88 -2.73
C SER A 356 -5.68 -9.34 -2.80
N GLY A 357 -6.23 -9.81 -1.68
CA GLY A 357 -7.63 -10.23 -1.60
C GLY A 357 -8.52 -9.02 -1.41
N VAL A 358 -9.61 -8.92 -2.16
CA VAL A 358 -10.54 -7.79 -2.06
C VAL A 358 -11.98 -8.26 -1.95
N TRP A 359 -12.70 -7.77 -0.96
CA TRP A 359 -14.13 -7.96 -0.82
C TRP A 359 -14.83 -6.63 -1.05
N SER A 360 -16.01 -6.63 -1.66
CA SER A 360 -16.79 -5.43 -1.84
C SER A 360 -18.28 -5.72 -1.71
N THR A 361 -18.99 -4.84 -1.01
CA THR A 361 -20.46 -4.86 -0.91
C THR A 361 -21.16 -4.25 -2.11
N SER A 362 -20.41 -3.63 -3.04
CA SER A 362 -20.95 -2.94 -4.22
C SER A 362 -20.22 -3.40 -5.48
N ASP A 363 -20.96 -3.98 -6.42
CA ASP A 363 -20.41 -4.40 -7.72
C ASP A 363 -19.85 -3.22 -8.51
N GLU A 364 -20.52 -2.07 -8.47
CA GLU A 364 -20.09 -0.84 -9.12
C GLU A 364 -18.73 -0.38 -8.60
N LYS A 365 -18.57 -0.29 -7.27
CA LYS A 365 -17.31 0.16 -6.66
C LYS A 365 -16.20 -0.87 -6.83
N TRP A 366 -16.54 -2.15 -6.88
CA TRP A 366 -15.59 -3.20 -7.25
C TRP A 366 -15.05 -2.99 -8.67
N GLU A 367 -15.90 -2.78 -9.68
CA GLU A 367 -15.41 -2.60 -11.05
C GLU A 367 -14.54 -1.33 -11.17
N LYS A 368 -14.89 -0.23 -10.48
CA LYS A 368 -14.04 0.97 -10.43
C LYS A 368 -12.65 0.72 -9.80
N LEU A 369 -12.59 -0.09 -8.75
CA LEU A 369 -11.32 -0.48 -8.11
C LEU A 369 -10.51 -1.41 -9.02
N LYS A 370 -11.18 -2.34 -9.71
CA LYS A 370 -10.56 -3.23 -10.68
C LYS A 370 -9.98 -2.46 -11.86
N GLU A 371 -10.70 -1.51 -12.43
CA GLU A 371 -10.18 -0.60 -13.47
C GLU A 371 -8.94 0.16 -13.00
N ALA A 372 -8.96 0.67 -11.76
CA ALA A 372 -7.81 1.32 -11.15
C ALA A 372 -6.61 0.36 -10.98
N SER A 373 -6.86 -0.89 -10.59
CA SER A 373 -5.81 -1.91 -10.45
C SER A 373 -5.18 -2.28 -11.80
N LEU A 374 -5.99 -2.36 -12.87
CA LEU A 374 -5.51 -2.61 -14.23
C LEU A 374 -4.65 -1.46 -14.74
N THR A 375 -5.08 -0.21 -14.49
CA THR A 375 -4.32 1.00 -14.83
C THR A 375 -2.98 1.06 -14.10
N THR A 376 -2.92 0.49 -12.90
CA THR A 376 -1.73 0.55 -12.04
C THR A 376 -0.86 -0.68 -12.06
N PHE A 377 -1.33 -1.74 -12.74
CA PHE A 377 -0.71 -3.05 -12.80
C PHE A 377 -0.54 -3.73 -11.44
N GLU A 378 -1.34 -3.33 -10.45
CA GLU A 378 -1.39 -4.00 -9.14
C GLU A 378 -2.41 -5.13 -9.17
N LYS A 379 -2.01 -6.30 -8.69
CA LYS A 379 -2.80 -7.52 -8.78
C LYS A 379 -3.74 -7.63 -7.58
N ILE A 380 -5.05 -7.51 -7.86
CA ILE A 380 -6.12 -7.72 -6.89
C ILE A 380 -7.06 -8.82 -7.37
N TRP A 381 -7.68 -9.52 -6.43
CA TRP A 381 -8.67 -10.56 -6.74
C TRP A 381 -9.92 -10.39 -5.89
N ARG A 382 -11.10 -10.49 -6.54
CA ARG A 382 -12.37 -10.39 -5.82
C ARG A 382 -12.65 -11.69 -5.07
N MET A 383 -12.91 -11.56 -3.78
CA MET A 383 -13.29 -12.63 -2.89
C MET A 383 -14.78 -12.51 -2.52
N PRO A 384 -15.47 -13.63 -2.27
CA PRO A 384 -16.91 -13.63 -2.02
C PRO A 384 -17.26 -13.17 -0.60
N LEU A 385 -18.32 -12.37 -0.47
CA LEU A 385 -19.01 -12.13 0.80
C LEU A 385 -20.23 -13.05 0.86
N HIS A 386 -20.37 -13.85 1.92
CA HIS A 386 -21.50 -14.74 2.11
C HIS A 386 -21.81 -14.91 3.60
N GLU A 387 -23.09 -15.00 3.95
CA GLU A 387 -23.53 -15.09 5.36
C GLU A 387 -23.05 -16.39 6.04
N ASP A 388 -22.81 -17.46 5.30
CA ASP A 388 -22.26 -18.71 5.86
C ASP A 388 -20.87 -18.53 6.49
N TYR A 389 -20.03 -17.65 5.93
CA TYR A 389 -18.73 -17.31 6.52
C TYR A 389 -18.89 -16.52 7.83
N HIS A 390 -20.03 -15.87 8.01
CA HIS A 390 -20.31 -14.98 9.12
C HIS A 390 -21.12 -15.64 10.24
N LYS A 391 -21.80 -16.75 9.95
CA LYS A 391 -22.62 -17.52 10.89
C LYS A 391 -21.89 -17.77 12.21
N GLU A 392 -20.61 -18.14 12.12
CA GLU A 392 -19.82 -18.37 13.31
C GLU A 392 -19.43 -17.08 14.04
N ASN A 393 -19.12 -15.96 13.37
CA ASN A 393 -18.91 -14.69 14.09
C ASN A 393 -20.12 -14.33 14.97
N LYS A 394 -21.34 -14.57 14.50
CA LYS A 394 -22.60 -14.29 15.22
C LYS A 394 -22.96 -15.33 16.28
N ASN A 395 -22.19 -16.39 16.43
CA ASN A 395 -22.47 -17.51 17.33
C ASN A 395 -21.58 -17.48 18.59
N SER A 396 -21.43 -16.29 19.20
CA SER A 396 -20.89 -16.17 20.56
C SER A 396 -21.97 -16.55 21.58
N LYS A 397 -21.56 -17.07 22.74
CA LYS A 397 -22.47 -17.39 23.86
C LYS A 397 -22.57 -16.26 24.89
N VAL A 398 -21.67 -15.29 24.82
CA VAL A 398 -21.49 -14.25 25.85
C VAL A 398 -21.52 -12.83 25.27
N ALA A 399 -21.51 -12.69 23.94
CA ALA A 399 -21.43 -11.42 23.23
C ALA A 399 -22.27 -11.43 21.94
N ASP A 400 -22.41 -10.26 21.29
CA ASP A 400 -23.11 -10.16 19.99
C ASP A 400 -22.29 -10.81 18.87
N LEU A 401 -20.97 -10.72 18.95
CA LEU A 401 -20.02 -11.27 17.98
C LEU A 401 -18.85 -11.94 18.71
N LYS A 402 -18.18 -12.87 18.02
CA LYS A 402 -16.80 -13.29 18.33
C LYS A 402 -15.86 -12.94 17.17
N ASN A 403 -14.64 -12.50 17.49
CA ASN A 403 -13.70 -12.02 16.48
C ASN A 403 -13.20 -13.13 15.55
N TYR A 404 -13.12 -14.36 16.03
CA TYR A 404 -12.59 -15.51 15.30
C TYR A 404 -13.36 -16.81 15.62
N SER A 405 -13.29 -17.79 14.71
CA SER A 405 -13.80 -19.14 14.94
C SER A 405 -13.04 -20.14 14.08
N SER A 406 -12.34 -21.08 14.71
CA SER A 406 -11.65 -22.19 14.01
C SER A 406 -12.59 -23.13 13.26
N LYS A 407 -13.92 -23.02 13.47
CA LYS A 407 -14.94 -23.77 12.72
C LYS A 407 -15.11 -23.28 11.27
N VAL A 408 -14.61 -22.09 10.93
CA VAL A 408 -14.61 -21.56 9.56
C VAL A 408 -13.17 -21.62 9.04
N PRO A 409 -12.82 -22.57 8.15
CA PRO A 409 -11.44 -22.73 7.68
C PRO A 409 -10.89 -21.51 6.92
N CYS A 410 -11.77 -20.76 6.25
CA CYS A 410 -11.42 -19.58 5.46
C CYS A 410 -11.53 -18.29 6.28
N ASP A 411 -10.59 -18.10 7.22
CA ASP A 411 -10.57 -16.93 8.10
C ASP A 411 -10.58 -15.60 7.33
N HIS A 412 -9.98 -15.50 6.13
CA HIS A 412 -10.05 -14.32 5.26
C HIS A 412 -11.48 -13.88 4.96
N ASN A 413 -12.41 -14.81 4.69
CA ASN A 413 -13.81 -14.47 4.45
C ASN A 413 -14.54 -14.15 5.76
N GLN A 414 -14.24 -14.87 6.85
CA GLN A 414 -14.82 -14.59 8.16
C GLN A 414 -14.42 -13.18 8.66
N ALA A 415 -13.16 -12.80 8.47
CA ALA A 415 -12.62 -11.49 8.82
C ALA A 415 -13.32 -10.37 8.04
N ALA A 416 -13.47 -10.51 6.72
CA ALA A 416 -14.19 -9.56 5.89
C ALA A 416 -15.65 -9.37 6.34
N MET A 417 -16.33 -10.49 6.67
CA MET A 417 -17.70 -10.44 7.18
C MET A 417 -17.79 -9.84 8.58
N PHE A 418 -16.81 -10.08 9.46
CA PHE A 418 -16.71 -9.42 10.76
C PHE A 418 -16.59 -7.90 10.60
N LEU A 419 -15.71 -7.42 9.72
CA LEU A 419 -15.51 -5.99 9.47
C LEU A 419 -16.77 -5.31 8.89
N LYS A 420 -17.49 -6.00 8.00
CA LYS A 420 -18.76 -5.54 7.40
C LYS A 420 -19.79 -5.13 8.46
N GLU A 421 -19.80 -5.74 9.64
CA GLU A 421 -20.76 -5.42 10.72
C GLU A 421 -20.61 -3.99 11.29
N PHE A 422 -19.46 -3.34 11.06
CA PHE A 422 -19.14 -2.03 11.62
C PHE A 422 -19.32 -0.88 10.61
N THR A 423 -19.74 -1.17 9.38
CA THR A 423 -19.82 -0.17 8.29
C THR A 423 -21.05 0.74 8.37
N LYS A 424 -22.02 0.40 9.24
CA LYS A 424 -23.31 1.10 9.34
C LYS A 424 -24.06 1.15 8.00
N GLY A 425 -23.89 0.11 7.17
CA GLY A 425 -24.54 0.01 5.85
C GLY A 425 -23.93 0.90 4.76
N VAL A 426 -22.82 1.60 5.05
CA VAL A 426 -22.04 2.31 4.03
C VAL A 426 -21.36 1.29 3.13
N ASP A 427 -21.27 1.60 1.84
CA ASP A 427 -20.53 0.75 0.89
C ASP A 427 -19.10 0.53 1.34
N PHE A 428 -18.69 -0.73 1.30
CA PHE A 428 -17.49 -1.20 1.97
C PHE A 428 -16.64 -2.03 1.02
N ILE A 429 -15.35 -1.76 1.04
CA ILE A 429 -14.31 -2.54 0.39
C ILE A 429 -13.28 -2.93 1.45
N HIS A 430 -13.02 -4.22 1.58
CA HIS A 430 -11.93 -4.73 2.40
C HIS A 430 -10.78 -5.16 1.50
N CYS A 431 -9.59 -4.62 1.72
CA CYS A 431 -8.36 -4.98 1.02
C CYS A 431 -7.39 -5.70 1.96
N ASP A 432 -7.28 -7.02 1.85
CA ASP A 432 -6.29 -7.81 2.56
C ASP A 432 -4.99 -7.89 1.74
N ILE A 433 -3.95 -7.26 2.28
CA ILE A 433 -2.60 -7.13 1.70
C ILE A 433 -1.55 -7.93 2.48
N ALA A 434 -1.96 -8.90 3.33
CA ALA A 434 -1.07 -9.66 4.21
C ALA A 434 0.21 -10.18 3.52
N TYR A 435 0.07 -10.66 2.29
CA TYR A 435 1.15 -11.28 1.52
C TYR A 435 1.65 -10.44 0.33
N THR A 436 1.15 -9.22 0.19
CA THR A 436 1.56 -8.27 -0.87
C THR A 436 2.16 -6.98 -0.31
N ALA A 437 1.98 -6.69 0.98
CA ALA A 437 2.55 -5.53 1.67
C ALA A 437 4.08 -5.55 1.73
N ALA A 438 4.66 -6.76 1.86
CA ALA A 438 6.09 -7.00 1.84
C ALA A 438 6.38 -8.31 1.10
N LYS A 439 7.52 -8.34 0.40
CA LYS A 439 8.04 -9.53 -0.30
C LYS A 439 9.52 -9.67 0.01
N ASP A 440 9.96 -10.86 0.42
CA ASP A 440 11.36 -11.12 0.78
C ASP A 440 11.92 -10.08 1.78
N GLN A 441 11.14 -9.71 2.80
CA GLN A 441 11.48 -8.65 3.77
C GLN A 441 11.71 -7.25 3.14
N VAL A 442 11.13 -6.99 1.97
CA VAL A 442 11.13 -5.69 1.31
C VAL A 442 9.71 -5.14 1.27
N ALA A 443 9.50 -3.99 1.91
CA ALA A 443 8.22 -3.28 1.85
C ALA A 443 7.86 -2.92 0.40
N GLN A 444 6.59 -3.07 0.02
CA GLN A 444 6.12 -2.84 -1.34
C GLN A 444 5.39 -1.51 -1.53
N GLY A 445 4.72 -0.98 -0.49
CA GLY A 445 3.82 0.18 -0.62
C GLY A 445 2.62 -0.10 -1.54
N VAL A 446 2.18 -1.36 -1.56
CA VAL A 446 1.12 -1.88 -2.44
C VAL A 446 -0.21 -1.16 -2.24
N LEU A 447 -1.02 -1.11 -3.28
CA LEU A 447 -2.33 -0.47 -3.40
C LEU A 447 -2.35 1.05 -3.31
N ILE A 448 -1.26 1.75 -2.95
CA ILE A 448 -1.24 3.23 -2.97
C ILE A 448 -1.60 3.76 -4.38
N PRO A 449 -0.98 3.28 -5.48
CA PRO A 449 -1.39 3.68 -6.82
C PRO A 449 -2.84 3.34 -7.15
N THR A 450 -3.29 2.11 -6.84
CA THR A 450 -4.67 1.66 -7.08
C THR A 450 -5.69 2.52 -6.35
N LEU A 451 -5.47 2.83 -5.07
CA LEU A 451 -6.41 3.61 -4.25
C LEU A 451 -6.50 5.06 -4.72
N VAL A 452 -5.39 5.63 -5.20
CA VAL A 452 -5.39 6.97 -5.81
C VAL A 452 -6.22 6.96 -7.09
N GLU A 453 -5.98 6.03 -8.01
CA GLU A 453 -6.77 5.93 -9.24
C GLU A 453 -8.25 5.61 -8.96
N PHE A 454 -8.53 4.75 -7.98
CA PHE A 454 -9.88 4.42 -7.56
C PHE A 454 -10.66 5.66 -7.10
N ALA A 455 -10.07 6.47 -6.22
CA ALA A 455 -10.71 7.71 -5.76
C ALA A 455 -10.95 8.70 -6.91
N LEU A 456 -10.03 8.76 -7.89
CA LEU A 456 -10.21 9.58 -9.09
C LEU A 456 -11.33 9.04 -10.01
N ASN A 457 -11.48 7.72 -10.12
CA ASN A 457 -12.49 7.06 -10.94
C ASN A 457 -13.90 7.08 -10.33
N LEU A 458 -14.04 7.28 -9.02
CA LEU A 458 -15.35 7.47 -8.37
C LEU A 458 -16.01 8.82 -8.70
N LYS A 459 -15.26 9.74 -9.30
CA LYS A 459 -15.76 11.04 -9.76
C LYS A 459 -16.51 10.96 -11.10
N SER A 460 -16.21 9.94 -11.90
CA SER A 460 -16.61 9.82 -13.32
C SER A 460 -17.97 9.16 -13.51
#